data_AF-A0A2A5RNK8-F1
#
_entry.id   AF-A0A2A5RNK8-F1
#
_cell.length_a   1.000
_cell.length_b   1.000
_cell.length_c   1.000
_cell.angle_alpha   90.00
_cell.angle_beta   90.00
_cell.angle_gamma   90.00
#
_symmetry.space_group_name_H-M   'P 1'
#
loop_
_entity.id
_entity.type
_entity.pdbx_description
1 polymer ?
#
loop_
_entity_poly.entity_id
_entity_poly.type
_entity_poly.pdbx_seq_one_letter_code
_entity_poly.pdbx_strand_id
1 'polypeptide(L)'
;MSDMPRFNENILQYRFDESDGEFAGHPLGNLIIAAVAEMQGSTYRAIQTLSQFFHTDGKIYPSSDMTLTLHAVFKDGHEVAGESHIADYKGQIDHVYLTETNTGQSPVASRNVVKSIMEADTIVLGPGSLFTSILPNIVIPEICEALWKTKARIVYVCNIMTQRGETEHFTDADHVRVIHEHIGTPIIDTVLVNSERVPEEYMNTNKFDEYLVQVEHDFHALQAQNVNVISNNFLKLRDGGAFHDGDAVAKEIVAIANRTEFEL
;
A
#
# COMPACT_ATOMS: atom_id res chain seq x y z
N MET A 1 -8.93 -7.97 10.45
CA MET A 1 -9.25 -9.33 9.98
C MET A 1 -9.35 -10.33 11.12
N SER A 2 -8.59 -10.21 12.22
CA SER A 2 -8.73 -11.12 13.37
C SER A 2 -10.07 -10.97 14.13
N ASP A 3 -10.52 -12.04 14.78
CA ASP A 3 -11.68 -12.10 15.70
C ASP A 3 -11.53 -11.23 16.97
N MET A 4 -10.30 -10.89 17.37
CA MET A 4 -10.01 -9.96 18.46
C MET A 4 -9.12 -8.79 18.00
N PRO A 5 -9.61 -7.87 17.14
CA PRO A 5 -8.76 -6.89 16.46
C PRO A 5 -7.92 -6.03 17.38
N ARG A 6 -8.52 -5.38 18.40
CA ARG A 6 -7.81 -4.47 19.30
C ARG A 6 -6.77 -5.18 20.18
N PHE A 7 -7.07 -6.39 20.62
CA PHE A 7 -6.16 -7.15 21.47
C PHE A 7 -4.96 -7.65 20.67
N ASN A 8 -5.20 -8.22 19.49
CA ASN A 8 -4.13 -8.71 18.62
C ASN A 8 -3.32 -7.57 18.01
N GLU A 9 -3.92 -6.41 17.73
CA GLU A 9 -3.20 -5.18 17.40
C GLU A 9 -2.22 -4.80 18.51
N ASN A 10 -2.67 -4.74 19.77
CA ASN A 10 -1.79 -4.41 20.90
C ASN A 10 -0.61 -5.39 21.03
N ILE A 11 -0.82 -6.69 20.77
CA ILE A 11 0.26 -7.69 20.79
C ILE A 11 1.22 -7.48 19.61
N LEU A 12 0.70 -7.36 18.39
CA LEU A 12 1.53 -7.30 17.18
C LEU A 12 2.31 -5.97 17.09
N GLN A 13 1.73 -4.88 17.60
CA GLN A 13 2.35 -3.55 17.64
C GLN A 13 3.18 -3.32 18.90
N TYR A 14 3.20 -4.25 19.86
CA TYR A 14 4.07 -4.12 21.03
C TYR A 14 5.52 -4.04 20.57
N ARG A 15 6.21 -2.99 21.01
CA ARG A 15 7.64 -2.82 20.86
C ARG A 15 8.28 -2.96 22.22
N PHE A 16 9.29 -3.81 22.32
CA PHE A 16 10.08 -3.94 23.53
C PHE A 16 10.72 -2.60 23.90
N ASP A 17 10.78 -2.34 25.20
CA ASP A 17 11.33 -1.10 25.74
C ASP A 17 12.82 -0.98 25.40
N GLU A 18 13.35 0.23 25.28
CA GLU A 18 14.77 0.47 25.00
C GLU A 18 15.69 -0.16 26.06
N SER A 19 15.17 -0.44 27.26
CA SER A 19 15.89 -1.13 28.34
C SER A 19 15.83 -2.66 28.28
N ASP A 20 15.09 -3.27 27.34
CA ASP A 20 14.90 -4.72 27.24
C ASP A 20 16.09 -5.46 26.56
N GLY A 21 17.29 -4.90 26.64
CA GLY A 21 18.53 -5.55 26.18
C GLY A 21 18.51 -5.92 24.70
N GLU A 22 18.72 -7.20 24.37
CA GLU A 22 18.80 -7.69 22.99
C GLU A 22 17.48 -7.57 22.21
N PHE A 23 16.35 -7.45 22.92
CA PHE A 23 15.04 -7.25 22.28
C PHE A 23 14.68 -5.78 22.12
N ALA A 24 15.47 -4.86 22.70
CA ALA A 24 15.16 -3.43 22.73
C ALA A 24 14.77 -2.90 21.36
N GLY A 25 13.62 -2.22 21.30
CA GLY A 25 13.11 -1.62 20.08
C GLY A 25 12.56 -2.60 19.04
N HIS A 26 12.60 -3.93 19.23
CA HIS A 26 12.02 -4.86 18.27
C HIS A 26 10.48 -4.92 18.37
N PRO A 27 9.74 -4.91 17.25
CA PRO A 27 8.30 -5.20 17.27
C PRO A 27 8.05 -6.70 17.48
N LEU A 28 7.25 -7.05 18.49
CA LEU A 28 6.91 -8.44 18.80
C LEU A 28 6.22 -9.13 17.61
N GLY A 29 5.33 -8.44 16.89
CA GLY A 29 4.67 -9.01 15.71
C GLY A 29 5.66 -9.48 14.63
N ASN A 30 6.71 -8.70 14.38
CA ASN A 30 7.74 -9.07 13.40
C ASN A 30 8.53 -10.29 13.85
N LEU A 31 8.84 -10.40 15.14
CA LEU A 31 9.52 -11.56 15.71
C LEU A 31 8.65 -12.81 15.60
N ILE A 32 7.35 -12.72 15.86
CA ILE A 32 6.40 -13.82 15.69
C ILE A 32 6.40 -14.28 14.23
N ILE A 33 6.23 -13.36 13.28
CA ILE A 33 6.20 -13.67 11.85
C ILE A 33 7.51 -14.33 11.40
N ALA A 34 8.65 -13.77 11.78
CA ALA A 34 9.97 -14.30 11.43
C ALA A 34 10.18 -15.70 12.00
N ALA A 35 9.85 -15.92 13.28
CA ALA A 35 9.99 -17.22 13.93
C ALA A 35 9.13 -18.30 13.26
N VAL A 36 7.86 -18.00 12.95
CA VAL A 36 6.99 -18.98 12.27
C VAL A 36 7.48 -19.26 10.84
N ALA A 37 7.96 -18.24 10.11
CA ALA A 37 8.54 -18.41 8.79
C ALA A 37 9.77 -19.33 8.81
N GLU A 38 10.67 -19.14 9.78
CA GLU A 38 11.85 -19.98 9.98
C GLU A 38 11.45 -21.42 10.33
N MET A 39 10.55 -21.61 11.29
CA MET A 39 10.06 -22.94 11.69
C MET A 39 9.45 -23.75 10.53
N GLN A 40 8.85 -23.06 9.56
CA GLN A 40 8.15 -23.71 8.44
C GLN A 40 8.95 -23.71 7.14
N GLY A 41 10.09 -23.01 7.09
CA GLY A 41 10.90 -22.80 5.89
C GLY A 41 10.12 -22.13 4.75
N SER A 42 9.06 -21.37 5.06
CA SER A 42 8.19 -20.77 4.05
C SER A 42 7.35 -19.64 4.63
N THR A 43 7.55 -18.42 4.12
CA THR A 43 6.75 -17.24 4.46
C THR A 43 5.27 -17.47 4.17
N TYR A 44 4.93 -18.06 3.03
CA TYR A 44 3.54 -18.40 2.69
C TYR A 44 2.88 -19.26 3.76
N ARG A 45 3.50 -20.38 4.14
CA ARG A 45 2.92 -21.28 5.15
C ARG A 45 2.80 -20.60 6.51
N ALA A 46 3.78 -19.76 6.86
CA ALA A 46 3.72 -18.98 8.09
C ALA A 46 2.54 -18.02 8.09
N ILE A 47 2.30 -17.28 7.01
CA ILE A 47 1.13 -16.41 6.88
C ILE A 47 -0.17 -17.21 6.98
N GLN A 48 -0.28 -18.38 6.33
CA GLN A 48 -1.48 -19.23 6.46
C GLN A 48 -1.69 -19.70 7.90
N THR A 49 -0.62 -20.10 8.59
CA THR A 49 -0.66 -20.56 9.97
C THR A 49 -1.04 -19.44 10.92
N LEU A 50 -0.43 -18.25 10.76
CA LEU A 50 -0.74 -17.08 11.58
C LEU A 50 -2.15 -16.57 11.32
N SER A 51 -2.63 -16.64 10.07
CA SER A 51 -4.02 -16.33 9.73
C SER A 51 -4.99 -17.22 10.50
N GLN A 52 -4.70 -18.52 10.61
CA GLN A 52 -5.48 -19.43 11.43
C GLN A 52 -5.34 -19.14 12.93
N PHE A 53 -4.13 -18.88 13.42
CA PHE A 53 -3.85 -18.58 14.82
C PHE A 53 -4.58 -17.33 15.31
N PHE A 54 -4.62 -16.28 14.48
CA PHE A 54 -5.32 -15.03 14.75
C PHE A 54 -6.80 -15.06 14.32
N HIS A 55 -7.32 -16.22 13.93
CA HIS A 55 -8.70 -16.42 13.45
C HIS A 55 -9.14 -15.34 12.48
N THR A 56 -8.36 -15.12 11.42
CA THR A 56 -8.63 -14.04 10.47
C THR A 56 -9.82 -14.37 9.57
N ASP A 57 -10.75 -13.43 9.44
CA ASP A 57 -11.76 -13.40 8.39
C ASP A 57 -11.12 -13.03 7.04
N GLY A 58 -11.28 -13.92 6.05
CA GLY A 58 -10.70 -13.76 4.72
C GLY A 58 -9.38 -14.53 4.53
N LYS A 59 -8.59 -14.12 3.54
CA LYS A 59 -7.30 -14.75 3.21
C LYS A 59 -6.23 -13.69 3.08
N ILE A 60 -5.09 -13.93 3.70
CA ILE A 60 -3.90 -13.09 3.59
C ILE A 60 -2.87 -13.86 2.78
N TYR A 61 -2.33 -13.22 1.75
CA TYR A 61 -1.28 -13.78 0.90
C TYR A 61 -0.08 -12.85 0.87
N PRO A 62 1.15 -13.36 1.01
CA PRO A 62 2.32 -12.57 0.62
C PRO A 62 2.28 -12.36 -0.90
N SER A 63 2.86 -11.28 -1.41
CA SER A 63 2.92 -11.03 -2.86
C SER A 63 3.84 -12.02 -3.59
N SER A 64 4.90 -12.48 -2.92
CA SER A 64 5.81 -13.54 -3.37
C SER A 64 6.09 -14.55 -2.25
N ASP A 65 6.42 -15.79 -2.63
CA ASP A 65 6.91 -16.81 -1.69
C ASP A 65 8.41 -16.65 -1.39
N MET A 66 9.09 -15.78 -2.13
CA MET A 66 10.53 -15.52 -2.01
C MET A 66 10.80 -14.29 -1.13
N THR A 67 11.99 -14.21 -0.56
CA THR A 67 12.47 -12.99 0.08
C THR A 67 12.83 -11.98 -1.01
N LEU A 68 12.23 -10.80 -0.97
CA LEU A 68 12.40 -9.77 -1.99
C LEU A 68 13.17 -8.57 -1.44
N THR A 69 13.95 -7.95 -2.31
CA THR A 69 14.57 -6.64 -2.08
C THR A 69 13.91 -5.61 -2.98
N LEU A 70 13.37 -4.55 -2.37
CA LEU A 70 12.88 -3.36 -3.08
C LEU A 70 14.06 -2.49 -3.49
N HIS A 71 14.07 -2.08 -4.76
CA HIS A 71 15.03 -1.13 -5.30
C HIS A 71 14.28 0.12 -5.77
N ALA A 72 14.84 1.28 -5.50
CA ALA A 72 14.36 2.55 -6.03
C ALA A 72 15.46 3.22 -6.84
N VAL A 73 15.12 3.63 -8.06
CA VAL A 73 15.94 4.51 -8.88
C VAL A 73 15.38 5.92 -8.75
N PHE A 74 16.24 6.87 -8.38
CA PHE A 74 15.89 8.27 -8.21
C PHE A 74 16.10 9.05 -9.51
N LYS A 75 15.47 10.22 -9.63
CA LYS A 75 15.55 11.06 -10.84
C LYS A 75 16.96 11.57 -11.17
N ASP A 76 17.87 11.55 -10.20
CA ASP A 76 19.30 11.85 -10.41
C ASP A 76 20.12 10.64 -10.89
N GLY A 77 19.46 9.49 -11.08
CA GLY A 77 20.06 8.23 -11.49
C GLY A 77 20.68 7.43 -10.34
N HIS A 78 20.59 7.89 -9.09
CA HIS A 78 21.04 7.11 -7.94
C HIS A 78 20.09 5.94 -7.67
N GLU A 79 20.65 4.79 -7.30
CA GLU A 79 19.89 3.58 -7.02
C GLU A 79 20.13 3.13 -5.58
N VAL A 80 19.03 2.84 -4.88
CA VAL A 80 19.03 2.42 -3.47
C VAL A 80 18.26 1.12 -3.30
N ALA A 81 18.85 0.18 -2.56
CA ALA A 81 18.26 -1.12 -2.25
C ALA A 81 17.85 -1.23 -0.77
N GLY A 82 16.64 -1.73 -0.53
CA GLY A 82 16.04 -1.95 0.78
C GLY A 82 15.14 -0.78 1.21
N GLU A 83 13.92 -1.10 1.64
CA GLU A 83 12.87 -0.13 1.99
C GLU A 83 13.33 0.93 3.01
N SER A 84 13.99 0.51 4.09
CA SER A 84 14.51 1.43 5.10
C SER A 84 15.51 2.44 4.53
N HIS A 85 16.40 2.00 3.64
CA HIS A 85 17.40 2.89 3.03
C HIS A 85 16.78 3.82 2.00
N ILE A 86 15.74 3.38 1.29
CA ILE A 86 15.00 4.19 0.32
C ILE A 86 14.38 5.40 1.04
N ALA A 87 13.77 5.18 2.21
CA ALA A 87 13.16 6.25 3.01
C ALA A 87 14.18 7.28 3.55
N ASP A 88 15.44 6.86 3.76
CA ASP A 88 16.51 7.73 4.27
C ASP A 88 17.19 8.57 3.17
N TYR A 89 17.09 8.14 1.91
CA TYR A 89 17.72 8.84 0.80
C TYR A 89 16.93 10.11 0.42
N LYS A 90 17.66 11.20 0.21
CA LYS A 90 17.07 12.49 -0.20
C LYS A 90 17.07 12.61 -1.71
N GLY A 91 15.89 12.43 -2.31
CA GLY A 91 15.67 12.62 -3.73
C GLY A 91 14.23 12.30 -4.09
N GLN A 92 13.86 12.52 -5.34
CA GLN A 92 12.57 12.09 -5.86
C GLN A 92 12.74 10.74 -6.57
N ILE A 93 11.96 9.74 -6.14
CA ILE A 93 11.93 8.43 -6.80
C ILE A 93 11.39 8.60 -8.23
N ASP A 94 12.08 7.99 -9.19
CA ASP A 94 11.62 7.87 -10.57
C ASP A 94 10.78 6.59 -10.72
N HIS A 95 11.37 5.44 -10.40
CA HIS A 95 10.68 4.16 -10.40
C HIS A 95 11.24 3.17 -9.37
N VAL A 96 10.42 2.15 -9.05
CA VAL A 96 10.83 1.03 -8.20
C VAL A 96 10.70 -0.30 -8.91
N TYR A 97 11.52 -1.26 -8.50
CA TYR A 97 11.44 -2.64 -8.95
C TYR A 97 11.87 -3.61 -7.85
N LEU A 98 11.58 -4.89 -8.05
CA LEU A 98 11.90 -5.95 -7.08
C LEU A 98 12.86 -6.96 -7.69
N THR A 99 13.71 -7.51 -6.83
CA THR A 99 14.49 -8.73 -7.13
C THR A 99 14.37 -9.71 -5.98
N GLU A 100 14.53 -10.99 -6.24
CA GLU A 100 14.79 -11.94 -5.17
C GLU A 100 16.14 -11.65 -4.50
N THR A 101 16.16 -11.62 -3.16
CA THR A 101 17.27 -11.09 -2.37
C THR A 101 18.58 -11.86 -2.56
N ASN A 102 18.55 -13.17 -2.74
CA ASN A 102 19.76 -14.02 -2.75
C ASN A 102 20.33 -14.27 -4.16
N THR A 103 19.47 -14.19 -5.18
CA THR A 103 19.76 -14.59 -6.56
C THR A 103 19.73 -13.41 -7.53
N GLY A 104 19.10 -12.28 -7.14
CA GLY A 104 18.88 -11.13 -8.01
C GLY A 104 17.91 -11.40 -9.16
N GLN A 105 17.22 -12.55 -9.15
CA GLN A 105 16.29 -12.92 -10.21
C GLN A 105 14.97 -12.13 -10.10
N SER A 106 14.21 -12.13 -11.19
CA SER A 106 12.88 -11.55 -11.22
C SER A 106 11.97 -12.27 -10.21
N PRO A 107 11.17 -11.52 -9.42
CA PRO A 107 10.27 -12.11 -8.43
C PRO A 107 9.14 -12.88 -9.12
N VAL A 108 8.59 -13.86 -8.41
CA VAL A 108 7.40 -14.59 -8.85
C VAL A 108 6.25 -14.39 -7.86
N ALA A 109 5.03 -14.28 -8.37
CA ALA A 109 3.85 -14.17 -7.52
C ALA A 109 3.66 -15.40 -6.61
N SER A 110 3.23 -15.18 -5.38
CA SER A 110 2.88 -16.25 -4.44
C SER A 110 1.69 -17.08 -4.92
N ARG A 111 1.61 -18.31 -4.42
CA ARG A 111 0.50 -19.22 -4.71
C ARG A 111 -0.85 -18.57 -4.40
N ASN A 112 -1.79 -18.71 -5.34
CA ASN A 112 -3.16 -18.18 -5.27
C ASN A 112 -3.32 -16.66 -5.43
N VAL A 113 -2.25 -15.85 -5.46
CA VAL A 113 -2.38 -14.39 -5.65
C VAL A 113 -3.00 -14.08 -7.00
N VAL A 114 -2.39 -14.59 -8.09
CA VAL A 114 -2.91 -14.42 -9.46
C VAL A 114 -4.35 -14.92 -9.57
N LYS A 115 -4.65 -16.10 -9.00
CA LYS A 115 -6.01 -16.66 -9.00
C LYS A 115 -7.00 -15.72 -8.30
N SER A 116 -6.63 -15.19 -7.14
CA SER A 116 -7.49 -14.29 -6.36
C SER A 116 -7.75 -12.97 -7.09
N ILE A 117 -6.76 -12.43 -7.79
CA ILE A 117 -6.91 -11.25 -8.66
C ILE A 117 -7.88 -11.51 -9.81
N MET A 118 -7.76 -12.68 -10.46
CA MET A 118 -8.61 -13.04 -11.60
C MET A 118 -10.05 -13.40 -11.20
N GLU A 119 -10.27 -13.85 -9.97
CA GLU A 119 -11.60 -14.21 -9.44
C GLU A 119 -12.28 -13.07 -8.67
N ALA A 120 -11.60 -11.95 -8.43
CA ALA A 120 -12.15 -10.82 -7.69
C ALA A 120 -13.24 -10.10 -8.49
N ASP A 121 -14.29 -9.63 -7.80
CA ASP A 121 -15.25 -8.68 -8.37
C ASP A 121 -14.69 -7.25 -8.36
N THR A 122 -13.85 -6.94 -7.37
CA THR A 122 -13.26 -5.62 -7.16
C THR A 122 -11.89 -5.76 -6.49
N ILE A 123 -10.92 -5.00 -6.98
CA ILE A 123 -9.57 -4.90 -6.45
C ILE A 123 -9.39 -3.49 -5.92
N VAL A 124 -8.86 -3.38 -4.70
CA VAL A 124 -8.57 -2.08 -4.09
C VAL A 124 -7.06 -1.94 -3.95
N LEU A 125 -6.51 -0.90 -4.57
CA LEU A 125 -5.12 -0.48 -4.42
C LEU A 125 -5.07 0.61 -3.36
N GLY A 126 -4.27 0.40 -2.32
CA GLY A 126 -4.11 1.34 -1.22
C GLY A 126 -5.29 1.39 -0.23
N PRO A 127 -5.33 2.42 0.63
CA PRO A 127 -4.33 3.48 0.74
C PRO A 127 -3.00 2.94 1.29
N GLY A 128 -1.91 3.66 1.07
CA GLY A 128 -0.58 3.27 1.55
C GLY A 128 0.53 3.97 0.78
N SER A 129 1.77 3.75 1.19
CA SER A 129 2.89 4.39 0.50
C SER A 129 2.96 3.98 -0.95
N LEU A 130 3.08 4.94 -1.87
CA LEU A 130 3.00 4.62 -3.29
C LEU A 130 4.16 3.72 -3.71
N PHE A 131 5.39 4.12 -3.42
CA PHE A 131 6.60 3.41 -3.87
C PHE A 131 7.03 2.28 -2.95
N THR A 132 6.69 2.36 -1.66
CA THR A 132 7.13 1.39 -0.65
C THR A 132 6.03 0.42 -0.17
N SER A 133 4.75 0.67 -0.50
CA SER A 133 3.66 -0.25 -0.11
C SER A 133 2.79 -0.72 -1.28
N ILE A 134 2.42 0.14 -2.23
CA ILE A 134 1.50 -0.23 -3.31
C ILE A 134 2.27 -0.81 -4.49
N LEU A 135 3.19 -0.04 -5.06
CA LEU A 135 3.98 -0.45 -6.22
C LEU A 135 4.74 -1.77 -6.02
N PRO A 136 5.39 -2.05 -4.86
CA PRO A 136 6.08 -3.32 -4.66
C PRO A 136 5.17 -4.55 -4.80
N ASN A 137 3.88 -4.42 -4.54
CA ASN A 137 2.96 -5.54 -4.72
C ASN A 137 2.57 -5.76 -6.18
N ILE A 138 2.53 -4.72 -7.01
CA ILE A 138 1.95 -4.80 -8.37
C ILE A 138 2.99 -4.82 -9.49
N VAL A 139 4.26 -4.53 -9.20
CA VAL A 139 5.37 -4.63 -10.17
C VAL A 139 5.91 -6.06 -10.35
N ILE A 140 5.40 -7.03 -9.57
CA ILE A 140 5.71 -8.45 -9.80
C ILE A 140 5.07 -8.88 -11.13
N PRO A 141 5.82 -9.45 -12.09
CA PRO A 141 5.35 -9.65 -13.46
C PRO A 141 4.00 -10.37 -13.57
N GLU A 142 3.78 -11.46 -12.83
CA GLU A 142 2.52 -12.20 -12.92
C GLU A 142 1.34 -11.48 -12.25
N ILE A 143 1.60 -10.63 -11.25
CA ILE A 143 0.58 -9.77 -10.65
C ILE A 143 0.20 -8.66 -11.61
N CYS A 144 1.19 -8.02 -12.24
CA CYS A 144 1.00 -7.00 -13.27
C CYS A 144 0.16 -7.55 -14.43
N GLU A 145 0.51 -8.72 -14.95
CA GLU A 145 -0.25 -9.40 -16.01
C GLU A 145 -1.67 -9.76 -15.58
N ALA A 146 -1.88 -10.17 -14.33
CA ALA A 146 -3.20 -10.46 -13.80
C ALA A 146 -4.07 -9.20 -13.70
N LEU A 147 -3.50 -8.06 -13.30
CA LEU A 147 -4.18 -6.77 -13.26
C LEU A 147 -4.56 -6.28 -14.66
N TRP A 148 -3.78 -6.57 -15.69
CA TRP A 148 -4.14 -6.25 -17.09
C TRP A 148 -5.33 -7.07 -17.60
N LYS A 149 -5.46 -8.32 -17.13
CA LYS A 149 -6.39 -9.31 -17.71
C LYS A 149 -7.65 -9.50 -16.91
N THR A 150 -7.65 -9.10 -15.64
CA THR A 150 -8.80 -9.28 -14.76
C THR A 150 -10.01 -8.49 -15.26
N LYS A 151 -11.20 -9.00 -14.92
CA LYS A 151 -12.47 -8.28 -15.13
C LYS A 151 -12.93 -7.56 -13.87
N ALA A 152 -12.17 -7.69 -12.78
CA ALA A 152 -12.44 -6.99 -11.54
C ALA A 152 -12.37 -5.48 -11.78
N ARG A 153 -13.26 -4.73 -11.13
CA ARG A 153 -13.12 -3.26 -11.09
C ARG A 153 -11.93 -2.91 -10.21
N ILE A 154 -10.99 -2.11 -10.71
CA ILE A 154 -9.80 -1.69 -9.98
C ILE A 154 -10.01 -0.28 -9.43
N VAL A 155 -10.07 -0.20 -8.10
CA VAL A 155 -10.26 1.05 -7.34
C VAL A 155 -8.95 1.44 -6.69
N TYR A 156 -8.47 2.66 -6.94
CA TYR A 156 -7.33 3.23 -6.22
C TYR A 156 -7.82 4.19 -5.12
N VAL A 157 -7.36 4.00 -3.89
CA VAL A 157 -7.60 4.93 -2.78
C VAL A 157 -6.36 5.82 -2.63
N CYS A 158 -6.49 7.08 -3.07
CA CYS A 158 -5.38 8.03 -3.05
C CYS A 158 -5.02 8.46 -1.62
N ASN A 159 -3.75 8.77 -1.42
CA ASN A 159 -3.24 9.25 -0.15
C ASN A 159 -3.82 10.64 0.17
N ILE A 160 -3.98 10.93 1.47
CA ILE A 160 -4.42 12.26 1.95
C ILE A 160 -3.24 13.23 1.99
N MET A 161 -2.07 12.75 2.45
CA MET A 161 -0.85 13.53 2.56
C MET A 161 0.20 12.98 1.59
N THR A 162 1.07 13.86 1.08
CA THR A 162 2.29 13.46 0.38
C THR A 162 3.22 12.71 1.33
N GLN A 163 4.21 12.03 0.77
CA GLN A 163 5.21 11.30 1.54
C GLN A 163 6.60 11.78 1.19
N ARG A 164 7.39 12.04 2.23
CA ARG A 164 8.74 12.58 2.11
C ARG A 164 9.61 11.65 1.27
N GLY A 165 10.33 12.21 0.30
CA GLY A 165 11.20 11.45 -0.62
C GLY A 165 10.45 10.55 -1.63
N GLU A 166 9.13 10.39 -1.50
CA GLU A 166 8.33 9.56 -2.39
C GLU A 166 7.46 10.43 -3.32
N THR A 167 6.52 11.18 -2.76
CA THR A 167 5.44 11.84 -3.51
C THR A 167 5.35 13.35 -3.24
N GLU A 168 6.48 13.98 -2.90
CA GLU A 168 6.56 15.44 -2.76
C GLU A 168 6.10 16.12 -4.07
N HIS A 169 5.14 17.03 -3.93
CA HIS A 169 4.48 17.75 -5.04
C HIS A 169 3.65 16.89 -5.99
N PHE A 170 3.34 15.64 -5.64
CA PHE A 170 2.39 14.86 -6.43
C PHE A 170 0.97 15.33 -6.17
N THR A 171 0.26 15.58 -7.26
CA THR A 171 -1.20 15.60 -7.26
C THR A 171 -1.75 14.18 -7.12
N ASP A 172 -3.05 14.04 -6.86
CA ASP A 172 -3.73 12.74 -6.98
C ASP A 172 -3.66 12.16 -8.40
N ALA A 173 -3.67 13.01 -9.43
CA ALA A 173 -3.46 12.62 -10.82
C ALA A 173 -2.06 12.05 -11.08
N ASP A 174 -1.03 12.58 -10.41
CA ASP A 174 0.34 12.03 -10.49
C ASP A 174 0.44 10.64 -9.89
N HIS A 175 -0.27 10.36 -8.79
CA HIS A 175 -0.29 9.03 -8.20
C HIS A 175 -0.88 8.00 -9.18
N VAL A 176 -2.01 8.32 -9.82
CA VAL A 176 -2.63 7.46 -10.84
C VAL A 176 -1.68 7.24 -12.02
N ARG A 177 -1.07 8.32 -12.52
CA ARG A 177 -0.12 8.28 -13.64
C ARG A 177 1.07 7.36 -13.32
N VAL A 178 1.67 7.51 -12.14
CA VAL A 178 2.82 6.70 -11.73
C VAL A 178 2.44 5.21 -11.63
N ILE A 179 1.25 4.86 -11.14
CA ILE A 179 0.78 3.47 -11.14
C ILE A 179 0.67 2.94 -12.57
N HIS A 180 0.05 3.70 -13.48
CA HIS A 180 -0.08 3.31 -14.89
C HIS A 180 1.27 3.16 -15.59
N GLU A 181 2.23 4.03 -15.30
CA GLU A 181 3.60 3.99 -15.85
C GLU A 181 4.35 2.74 -15.40
N HIS A 182 4.30 2.40 -14.09
CA HIS A 182 4.96 1.20 -13.56
C HIS A 182 4.36 -0.09 -14.10
N ILE A 183 3.06 -0.08 -14.36
CA ILE A 183 2.32 -1.21 -14.93
C ILE A 183 2.38 -1.23 -16.46
N GLY A 184 2.78 -0.12 -17.10
CA GLY A 184 2.89 0.00 -18.55
C GLY A 184 1.56 0.17 -19.30
N THR A 185 0.43 0.25 -18.62
CA THR A 185 -0.90 0.52 -19.20
C THR A 185 -1.86 1.07 -18.15
N PRO A 186 -2.87 1.87 -18.54
CA PRO A 186 -3.97 2.23 -17.64
C PRO A 186 -4.71 1.00 -17.13
N ILE A 187 -4.84 0.87 -15.81
CA ILE A 187 -5.58 -0.22 -15.15
C ILE A 187 -6.59 0.26 -14.10
N ILE A 188 -6.54 1.53 -13.68
CA ILE A 188 -7.41 2.03 -12.61
C ILE A 188 -8.74 2.46 -13.24
N ASP A 189 -9.84 1.85 -12.80
CA ASP A 189 -11.18 2.22 -13.26
C ASP A 189 -11.74 3.39 -12.46
N THR A 190 -11.51 3.39 -11.15
CA THR A 190 -12.03 4.42 -10.23
C THR A 190 -10.96 4.86 -9.25
N VAL A 191 -10.87 6.16 -9.00
CA VAL A 191 -10.03 6.72 -7.95
C VAL A 191 -10.91 7.37 -6.87
N LEU A 192 -10.62 7.05 -5.60
CA LEU A 192 -11.20 7.70 -4.44
C LEU A 192 -10.20 8.75 -3.93
N VAL A 193 -10.64 10.01 -3.90
CA VAL A 193 -9.81 11.14 -3.49
C VAL A 193 -10.48 11.90 -2.35
N ASN A 194 -9.70 12.26 -1.34
CA ASN A 194 -10.20 13.08 -0.25
C ASN A 194 -10.31 14.54 -0.69
N SER A 195 -11.51 15.12 -0.60
CA SER A 195 -11.78 16.53 -0.90
C SER A 195 -11.81 17.43 0.34
N GLU A 196 -11.75 16.85 1.55
CA GLU A 196 -11.79 17.62 2.80
C GLU A 196 -10.41 18.21 3.12
N ARG A 197 -10.35 19.49 3.53
CA ARG A 197 -9.08 20.14 3.85
C ARG A 197 -8.55 19.67 5.20
N VAL A 198 -7.27 19.32 5.26
CA VAL A 198 -6.55 19.14 6.53
C VAL A 198 -6.22 20.53 7.09
N PRO A 199 -6.74 20.93 8.26
CA PRO A 199 -6.50 22.26 8.79
C PRO A 199 -5.02 22.49 9.12
N GLU A 200 -4.45 23.62 8.69
CA GLU A 200 -3.05 23.99 8.97
C GLU A 200 -2.76 24.08 10.47
N GLU A 201 -3.70 24.60 11.26
CA GLU A 201 -3.58 24.65 12.72
C GLU A 201 -3.44 23.25 13.34
N TYR A 202 -4.15 22.25 12.80
CA TYR A 202 -4.02 20.86 13.24
C TYR A 202 -2.65 20.28 12.89
N MET A 203 -2.15 20.53 11.68
CA MET A 203 -0.81 20.08 11.26
C MET A 203 0.28 20.71 12.13
N ASN A 204 0.20 22.02 12.38
CA ASN A 204 1.14 22.75 13.22
C ASN A 204 1.12 22.27 14.69
N THR A 205 -0.07 22.08 15.25
CA THR A 205 -0.24 21.63 16.65
C THR A 205 0.32 20.23 16.86
N ASN A 206 0.13 19.34 15.88
CA ASN A 206 0.59 17.96 15.95
C ASN A 206 1.98 17.75 15.33
N LYS A 207 2.67 18.83 14.94
CA LYS A 207 4.06 18.82 14.44
C LYS A 207 4.27 17.84 13.27
N PHE A 208 3.39 17.92 12.28
CA PHE A 208 3.61 17.21 11.02
C PHE A 208 4.96 17.65 10.43
N ASP A 209 5.67 16.74 9.77
CA ASP A 209 6.90 17.09 9.04
C ASP A 209 6.55 18.15 7.97
N GLU A 210 7.36 19.19 7.84
CA GLU A 210 7.11 20.35 6.96
C GLU A 210 7.03 19.95 5.47
N TYR A 211 7.60 18.80 5.12
CA TYR A 211 7.56 18.22 3.77
C TYR A 211 6.30 17.37 3.51
N LEU A 212 5.48 17.11 4.54
CA LEU A 212 4.20 16.42 4.41
C LEU A 212 3.08 17.44 4.23
N VAL A 213 2.67 17.64 2.98
CA VAL A 213 1.53 18.50 2.62
C VAL A 213 0.35 17.65 2.19
N GLN A 214 -0.86 18.22 2.24
CA GLN A 214 -2.02 17.53 1.69
C GLN A 214 -1.84 17.33 0.18
N VAL A 215 -2.18 16.14 -0.33
CA VAL A 215 -2.16 15.84 -1.76
C VAL A 215 -3.10 16.81 -2.48
N GLU A 216 -2.58 17.48 -3.50
CA GLU A 216 -3.37 18.41 -4.32
C GLU A 216 -4.34 17.64 -5.23
N HIS A 217 -5.58 18.11 -5.29
CA HIS A 217 -6.63 17.52 -6.10
C HIS A 217 -6.67 18.14 -7.50
N ASP A 218 -6.29 17.37 -8.53
CA ASP A 218 -6.38 17.77 -9.94
C ASP A 218 -7.44 16.92 -10.68
N PHE A 219 -8.69 17.36 -10.55
CA PHE A 219 -9.84 16.70 -11.17
C PHE A 219 -9.71 16.60 -12.70
N HIS A 220 -9.19 17.63 -13.36
CA HIS A 220 -9.10 17.65 -14.82
C HIS A 220 -8.02 16.69 -15.33
N ALA A 221 -6.87 16.62 -14.66
CA ALA A 221 -5.81 15.67 -15.01
C ALA A 221 -6.23 14.22 -14.72
N LEU A 222 -7.02 13.98 -13.68
CA LEU A 222 -7.63 12.66 -13.45
C LEU A 222 -8.60 12.27 -14.56
N GLN A 223 -9.52 13.16 -14.94
CA GLN A 223 -10.45 12.88 -16.05
C GLN A 223 -9.72 12.63 -17.37
N ALA A 224 -8.61 13.34 -17.64
CA ALA A 224 -7.79 13.12 -18.83
C ALA A 224 -7.14 11.73 -18.88
N GLN A 225 -7.01 11.05 -17.73
CA GLN A 225 -6.54 9.66 -17.63
C GLN A 225 -7.67 8.63 -17.77
N ASN A 226 -8.90 9.06 -18.10
CA ASN A 226 -10.10 8.23 -18.28
C ASN A 226 -10.47 7.40 -17.04
N VAL A 227 -10.16 7.89 -15.84
CA VAL A 227 -10.59 7.26 -14.58
C VAL A 227 -11.88 7.90 -14.07
N ASN A 228 -12.77 7.09 -13.50
CA ASN A 228 -13.93 7.62 -12.77
C ASN A 228 -13.44 8.21 -11.43
N VAL A 229 -13.79 9.47 -11.15
CA VAL A 229 -13.29 10.20 -9.97
C VAL A 229 -14.41 10.33 -8.94
N ILE A 230 -14.18 9.78 -7.74
CA ILE A 230 -15.06 9.99 -6.59
C ILE A 230 -14.32 10.86 -5.57
N SER A 231 -14.73 12.11 -5.48
CA SER A 231 -14.25 13.08 -4.50
C SER A 231 -15.23 13.18 -3.35
N ASN A 232 -14.80 12.87 -2.13
CA ASN A 232 -15.63 12.97 -0.94
C ASN A 232 -14.78 13.28 0.31
N ASN A 233 -15.43 13.55 1.43
CA ASN A 233 -14.74 13.60 2.71
C ASN A 233 -14.39 12.16 3.15
N PHE A 234 -13.14 11.81 2.95
CA PHE A 234 -12.53 10.58 3.46
C PHE A 234 -11.54 10.89 4.58
N LEU A 235 -11.57 12.08 5.19
CA LEU A 235 -10.63 12.51 6.20
C LEU A 235 -11.13 12.20 7.61
N LYS A 236 -10.24 11.61 8.42
CA LYS A 236 -10.41 11.41 9.85
C LYS A 236 -9.16 11.89 10.59
N LEU A 237 -9.30 13.01 11.29
CA LEU A 237 -8.26 13.52 12.18
C LEU A 237 -8.34 12.79 13.52
N ARG A 238 -7.27 12.08 13.90
CA ARG A 238 -7.17 11.35 15.17
C ARG A 238 -5.71 11.16 15.55
N ASP A 239 -5.44 11.00 16.84
CA ASP A 239 -4.11 10.61 17.36
C ASP A 239 -2.94 11.48 16.84
N GLY A 240 -3.25 12.75 16.56
CA GLY A 240 -2.29 13.70 16.00
C GLY A 240 -1.88 13.44 14.55
N GLY A 241 -2.71 12.75 13.76
CA GLY A 241 -2.48 12.46 12.35
C GLY A 241 -3.73 12.65 11.48
N ALA A 242 -3.51 12.74 10.17
CA ALA A 242 -4.55 12.80 9.15
C ALA A 242 -4.68 11.43 8.48
N PHE A 243 -5.77 10.72 8.76
CA PHE A 243 -5.99 9.34 8.30
C PHE A 243 -7.25 9.25 7.44
N HIS A 244 -7.39 8.17 6.69
CA HIS A 244 -8.65 7.87 6.02
C HIS A 244 -9.75 7.53 7.02
N ASP A 245 -10.96 8.04 6.79
CA ASP A 245 -12.17 7.49 7.39
C ASP A 245 -12.49 6.16 6.69
N GLY A 246 -12.07 5.06 7.33
CA GLY A 246 -12.24 3.71 6.79
C GLY A 246 -13.69 3.32 6.51
N ASP A 247 -14.66 3.82 7.29
CA ASP A 247 -16.07 3.51 7.07
C ASP A 247 -16.59 4.23 5.82
N ALA A 248 -16.20 5.50 5.63
CA ALA A 248 -16.56 6.26 4.43
C ALA A 248 -15.94 5.65 3.17
N VAL A 249 -14.66 5.29 3.20
CA VAL A 249 -13.96 4.63 2.09
C VAL A 249 -14.59 3.26 1.78
N ALA A 250 -14.82 2.42 2.79
CA ALA A 250 -15.41 1.10 2.60
C ALA A 250 -16.83 1.18 2.03
N LYS A 251 -17.63 2.16 2.45
CA LYS A 251 -18.97 2.40 1.92
C LYS A 251 -18.95 2.67 0.41
N GLU A 252 -18.02 3.50 -0.06
CA GLU A 252 -17.87 3.79 -1.50
C GLU A 252 -17.36 2.56 -2.27
N ILE A 253 -16.38 1.83 -1.73
CA ILE A 253 -15.88 0.58 -2.35
C ILE A 253 -17.00 -0.44 -2.49
N VAL A 254 -17.82 -0.65 -1.45
CA VAL A 254 -18.97 -1.57 -1.50
C VAL A 254 -20.04 -1.07 -2.47
N ALA A 255 -20.25 0.25 -2.55
CA ALA A 255 -21.18 0.82 -3.53
C ALA A 255 -20.69 0.58 -4.96
N ILE A 256 -19.39 0.74 -5.25
CA ILE A 256 -18.78 0.39 -6.54
C ILE A 256 -18.94 -1.11 -6.80
N ALA A 257 -18.60 -1.96 -5.83
CA ALA A 257 -18.70 -3.42 -5.92
C ALA A 257 -20.10 -3.90 -6.36
N ASN A 258 -21.15 -3.22 -5.90
CA ASN A 258 -22.54 -3.56 -6.20
C ASN A 258 -23.09 -2.92 -7.49
N ARG A 259 -22.39 -1.97 -8.13
CA ARG A 259 -22.85 -1.37 -9.39
C ARG A 259 -22.69 -2.38 -10.53
N THR A 260 -23.79 -2.66 -11.22
CA THR A 260 -23.83 -3.67 -12.29
C THR A 260 -23.26 -3.15 -13.60
N GLU A 261 -23.24 -1.82 -13.81
CA GLU A 261 -22.65 -1.12 -14.96
C GLU A 261 -22.52 0.38 -14.59
N PHE A 262 -21.43 1.04 -14.99
CA PHE A 262 -21.46 2.50 -15.22
C PHE A 262 -21.79 2.67 -16.70
N GLU A 263 -22.96 3.22 -17.01
CA GLU A 263 -23.19 3.77 -18.35
C GLU A 263 -22.15 4.90 -18.54
N LEU A 264 -21.23 4.69 -19.49
CA LEU A 264 -20.29 5.70 -19.99
C LEU A 264 -21.03 6.87 -20.64
#